data_AF-T1C891-F1
#
_entry.id   AF-T1C891-F1
#
_cell.length_a   1.000
_cell.length_b   1.000
_cell.length_c   1.000
_cell.angle_alpha   90.00
_cell.angle_beta   90.00
_cell.angle_gamma   90.00
#
_symmetry.space_group_name_H-M   'P 1'
#
loop_
_entity.id
_entity.type
_entity.pdbx_description
1 polymer ?
#
loop_
_entity_poly.entity_id
_entity_poly.type
_entity_poly.pdbx_seq_one_letter_code
_entity_poly.pdbx_strand_id
1 'polypeptide(L)'
;KILHVATEKYHIPAEDILIDPLAMPIGADTSLVVRTLETIHLVHEELGLNMSLGASNVSFGMPDRHTLGAAFLTMAMSAGLTSAIMDARSVQLNRAIKAADLLLNRDPWGAGW
;
A
#
# COMPACT_ATOMS: atom_id res chain seq x y z
N LYS A 1 8.79 19.71 -3.01
CA LYS A 1 9.35 20.59 -1.94
C LYS A 1 9.85 19.81 -0.73
N ILE A 2 9.05 18.92 -0.12
CA ILE A 2 9.48 18.13 1.06
C ILE A 2 10.62 17.16 0.72
N LEU A 3 10.47 16.38 -0.36
CA LEU A 3 11.51 15.42 -0.79
C LEU A 3 12.88 16.09 -0.97
N HIS A 4 12.93 17.16 -1.76
CA HIS A 4 14.14 17.94 -1.99
C HIS A 4 14.76 18.50 -0.70
N VAL A 5 13.96 18.94 0.28
CA VAL A 5 14.51 19.37 1.59
C VAL A 5 15.10 18.18 2.34
N ALA A 6 14.43 17.03 2.36
CA ALA A 6 14.95 15.84 3.03
C ALA A 6 16.26 15.35 2.40
N THR A 7 16.33 15.28 1.07
CA THR A 7 17.50 14.77 0.35
C THR A 7 18.64 15.78 0.27
N GLU A 8 18.38 17.05 -0.06
CA GLU A 8 19.47 18.01 -0.31
C GLU A 8 19.96 18.71 0.96
N LYS A 9 19.07 19.07 1.88
CA LYS A 9 19.45 19.78 3.12
C LYS A 9 19.84 18.83 4.24
N TYR A 10 19.13 17.72 4.38
CA TYR A 10 19.34 16.77 5.48
C TYR A 10 20.04 15.48 5.04
N HIS A 11 20.35 15.33 3.75
CA HIS A 11 21.08 14.18 3.20
C HIS A 11 20.44 12.82 3.53
N ILE A 12 19.11 12.79 3.62
CA ILE A 12 18.36 11.54 3.79
C ILE A 12 18.23 10.88 2.42
N PRO A 13 18.73 9.64 2.22
CA PRO A 13 18.56 8.90 0.97
C PRO A 13 17.08 8.74 0.60
N ALA A 14 16.75 8.77 -0.69
CA ALA A 14 15.37 8.63 -1.15
C ALA A 14 14.79 7.24 -0.79
N GLU A 15 15.62 6.19 -0.79
CA GLU A 15 15.21 4.85 -0.36
C GLU A 15 14.78 4.77 1.11
N ASP A 16 15.27 5.67 1.97
CA ASP A 16 14.94 5.73 3.41
C ASP A 16 13.65 6.53 3.69
N ILE A 17 13.01 7.08 2.65
CA ILE A 17 11.80 7.89 2.78
C ILE A 17 10.58 7.04 2.41
N LEU A 18 9.66 6.88 3.36
CA LEU A 18 8.35 6.29 3.12
C LEU A 18 7.30 7.39 3.05
N ILE A 19 6.60 7.48 1.92
CA ILE A 19 5.44 8.36 1.75
C ILE A 19 4.17 7.60 2.16
N ASP A 20 3.35 8.22 3.02
CA ASP A 20 2.01 7.70 3.33
C ASP A 20 0.97 8.41 2.45
N PRO A 21 0.35 7.71 1.47
CA PRO A 21 -0.71 8.27 0.62
C PRO A 21 -2.05 8.44 1.34
N LEU A 22 -2.12 8.16 2.65
CA LEU A 22 -3.28 8.26 3.52
C LEU A 22 -4.46 7.43 3.04
N ALA A 23 -4.52 6.19 3.53
CA ALA A 23 -5.69 5.34 3.39
C ALA A 23 -6.92 5.94 4.10
N MET A 24 -7.96 6.25 3.32
CA MET A 24 -9.22 6.80 3.82
C MET A 24 -10.26 5.70 4.06
N PRO A 25 -11.11 5.82 5.09
CA PRO A 25 -12.12 4.82 5.41
C PRO A 25 -13.24 4.77 4.38
N ILE A 26 -13.49 3.58 3.81
CA ILE A 26 -14.52 3.37 2.79
C ILE A 26 -15.94 3.63 3.32
N GLY A 27 -16.15 3.48 4.62
CA GLY A 27 -17.43 3.74 5.27
C GLY A 27 -17.80 5.23 5.35
N ALA A 28 -16.84 6.14 5.14
CA ALA A 28 -17.11 7.58 5.11
C ALA A 28 -17.49 8.06 3.69
N ASP A 29 -16.71 7.65 2.69
CA ASP A 29 -16.96 7.93 1.27
C ASP A 29 -16.27 6.86 0.41
N THR A 30 -17.07 6.15 -0.38
CA THR A 30 -16.62 5.03 -1.22
C THR A 30 -15.70 5.46 -2.35
N SER A 31 -15.73 6.74 -2.75
CA SER A 31 -14.85 7.26 -3.80
C SER A 31 -13.40 7.44 -3.34
N LEU A 32 -13.17 7.59 -2.03
CA LEU A 32 -11.85 7.89 -1.49
C LEU A 32 -10.85 6.76 -1.68
N VAL A 33 -11.30 5.50 -1.67
CA VAL A 33 -10.41 4.35 -1.90
C VAL A 33 -9.83 4.38 -3.32
N VAL A 34 -10.63 4.77 -4.32
CA VAL A 34 -10.15 4.93 -5.69
C VAL A 34 -9.12 6.06 -5.77
N ARG A 35 -9.36 7.18 -5.08
CA ARG A 35 -8.39 8.30 -4.99
C ARG A 35 -7.09 7.89 -4.31
N THR A 36 -7.14 7.07 -3.27
CA THR A 36 -5.93 6.51 -2.64
C THR A 36 -5.14 5.66 -3.63
N LEU A 37 -5.80 4.80 -4.42
CA LEU A 37 -5.14 3.98 -5.46
C LEU A 37 -4.52 4.84 -6.57
N GLU A 38 -5.22 5.87 -7.04
CA GLU A 38 -4.68 6.85 -8.00
C GLU A 38 -3.45 7.57 -7.44
N THR A 39 -3.48 7.94 -6.16
CA THR A 39 -2.35 8.60 -5.49
C THR A 39 -1.14 7.68 -5.40
N ILE A 40 -1.34 6.41 -5.05
CA ILE A 40 -0.27 5.40 -5.03
C ILE A 40 0.37 5.28 -6.40
N HIS A 41 -0.45 5.18 -7.45
CA HIS A 41 0.04 5.06 -8.83
C HIS A 41 0.86 6.29 -9.25
N LEU A 42 0.36 7.50 -8.97
CA LEU A 42 1.08 8.74 -9.27
C LEU A 42 2.40 8.86 -8.51
N VAL A 43 2.44 8.48 -7.23
CA VAL A 43 3.70 8.50 -6.45
C VAL A 43 4.70 7.48 -7.01
N HIS A 44 4.23 6.29 -7.41
CA HIS A 44 5.05 5.28 -8.04
C HIS A 44 5.65 5.78 -9.37
N GLU A 45 4.81 6.25 -10.30
CA GLU A 45 5.25 6.64 -11.66
C GLU A 45 6.05 7.94 -11.68
N GLU A 46 5.62 8.96 -10.94
CA GLU A 46 6.19 10.31 -11.05
C GLU A 46 7.37 10.54 -10.08
N LEU A 47 7.35 9.88 -8.92
CA LEU A 47 8.34 10.12 -7.85
C LEU A 47 9.25 8.92 -7.60
N GLY A 48 8.84 7.69 -7.94
CA GLY A 48 9.63 6.48 -7.71
C GLY A 48 9.97 6.24 -6.24
N LEU A 49 9.15 6.76 -5.31
CA LEU A 49 9.41 6.70 -3.87
C LEU A 49 8.80 5.45 -3.24
N ASN A 50 9.42 5.00 -2.15
CA ASN A 50 8.83 4.00 -1.31
C ASN A 50 7.60 4.55 -0.58
N MET A 51 6.62 3.69 -0.35
CA MET A 51 5.35 4.05 0.26
C MET A 51 4.96 3.08 1.37
N SER A 52 4.25 3.59 2.38
CA SER A 52 3.61 2.77 3.41
C SER A 52 2.29 3.37 3.82
N LEU A 53 1.29 2.53 4.11
CA LEU A 53 0.00 3.00 4.63
C LEU A 53 -0.58 2.01 5.64
N GLY A 54 -1.50 2.49 6.46
CA GLY A 54 -2.30 1.66 7.35
C GLY A 54 -3.45 0.95 6.62
N ALA A 55 -3.31 -0.34 6.35
CA ALA A 55 -4.32 -1.13 5.61
C ALA A 55 -5.68 -1.17 6.34
N SER A 56 -5.66 -1.15 7.67
CA SER A 56 -6.86 -1.21 8.51
C SER A 56 -7.69 0.07 8.47
N ASN A 57 -7.13 1.20 8.03
CA ASN A 57 -7.85 2.47 7.92
C ASN A 57 -8.94 2.39 6.84
N VAL A 58 -8.67 1.69 5.73
CA VAL A 58 -9.63 1.53 4.63
C VAL A 58 -10.94 0.89 5.10
N SER A 59 -10.86 -0.11 5.97
CA SER A 59 -12.03 -0.86 6.46
C SER A 59 -12.54 -0.38 7.82
N PHE A 60 -12.10 0.79 8.30
CA PHE A 60 -12.56 1.31 9.59
C PHE A 60 -14.09 1.49 9.61
N GLY A 61 -14.73 0.98 10.66
CA GLY A 61 -16.20 1.03 10.83
C GLY A 61 -17.00 0.02 10.00
N MET A 62 -16.34 -0.81 9.17
CA MET A 62 -17.02 -1.79 8.32
C MET A 62 -17.05 -3.19 8.95
N PRO A 63 -18.07 -4.03 8.63
CA PRO A 63 -18.00 -5.47 8.88
C PRO A 63 -16.92 -6.10 7.98
N ASP A 64 -16.47 -7.29 8.37
CA ASP A 64 -15.52 -8.11 7.59
C ASP A 64 -14.27 -7.35 7.09
N ARG A 65 -13.61 -6.68 8.04
CA ARG A 65 -12.48 -5.78 7.78
C ARG A 65 -11.29 -6.43 7.10
N HIS A 66 -11.07 -7.73 7.33
CA HIS A 66 -9.96 -8.47 6.76
C HIS A 66 -10.19 -8.76 5.27
N THR A 67 -11.42 -9.06 4.85
CA THR A 67 -11.76 -9.20 3.41
C THR A 67 -11.57 -7.89 2.67
N LEU A 68 -12.07 -6.78 3.21
CA LEU A 68 -11.87 -5.46 2.61
C LEU A 68 -10.38 -5.09 2.55
N GLY A 69 -9.64 -5.32 3.63
CA GLY A 69 -8.20 -5.07 3.68
C GLY A 69 -7.41 -5.93 2.69
N ALA A 70 -7.78 -7.21 2.53
CA ALA A 70 -7.17 -8.12 1.56
C ALA A 70 -7.37 -7.63 0.13
N ALA A 71 -8.63 -7.33 -0.24
CA ALA A 71 -8.94 -6.81 -1.57
C ALA A 71 -8.20 -5.49 -1.84
N PHE A 72 -8.25 -4.55 -0.90
CA PHE A 72 -7.56 -3.28 -1.02
C PHE A 72 -6.05 -3.42 -1.17
N LEU A 73 -5.38 -4.22 -0.34
CA LEU A 73 -3.93 -4.38 -0.40
C LEU A 73 -3.47 -4.99 -1.73
N THR A 74 -4.19 -5.96 -2.28
CA THR A 74 -3.84 -6.52 -3.60
C THR A 74 -3.95 -5.48 -4.73
N MET A 75 -4.98 -4.63 -4.69
CA MET A 75 -5.11 -3.51 -5.64
C MET A 75 -3.99 -2.47 -5.44
N ALA A 76 -3.68 -2.13 -4.18
CA ALA A 76 -2.63 -1.18 -3.85
C ALA A 76 -1.23 -1.67 -4.27
N MET A 77 -0.94 -2.96 -4.08
CA MET A 77 0.29 -3.60 -4.55
C MET A 77 0.45 -3.50 -6.08
N SER A 78 -0.66 -3.70 -6.81
CA SER A 78 -0.69 -3.54 -8.27
C SER A 78 -0.53 -2.09 -8.71
N ALA A 79 -0.98 -1.12 -7.89
CA ALA A 79 -0.82 0.30 -8.15
C ALA A 79 0.60 0.82 -7.86
N GLY A 80 1.43 0.06 -7.15
CA GLY A 80 2.82 0.44 -6.85
C GLY A 80 3.15 0.60 -5.36
N LEU A 81 2.23 0.26 -4.44
CA LEU A 81 2.51 0.30 -3.00
C LEU A 81 3.65 -0.66 -2.65
N THR A 82 4.67 -0.16 -1.93
CA THR A 82 5.87 -0.96 -1.60
C THR A 82 5.82 -1.60 -0.21
N SER A 83 5.07 -1.05 0.74
CA SER A 83 4.88 -1.63 2.07
C SER A 83 3.51 -1.27 2.68
N ALA A 84 3.10 -1.98 3.74
CA ALA A 84 1.87 -1.67 4.48
C ALA A 84 1.99 -2.02 5.96
N ILE A 85 1.35 -1.21 6.80
CA ILE A 85 1.10 -1.51 8.22
C ILE A 85 -0.24 -2.28 8.29
N MET A 86 -0.17 -3.53 8.72
CA MET A 86 -1.31 -4.45 8.72
C MET A 86 -1.22 -5.50 9.85
N ASP A 87 -2.32 -6.24 10.09
CA ASP A 87 -2.28 -7.37 11.03
C ASP A 87 -1.62 -8.60 10.38
N ALA A 88 -0.33 -8.78 10.66
CA ALA A 88 0.46 -9.91 10.17
C ALA A 88 0.01 -11.28 10.71
N ARG A 89 -0.89 -11.33 11.70
CA ARG A 89 -1.48 -12.59 12.20
C ARG A 89 -2.69 -13.01 11.37
N SER A 90 -3.22 -12.13 10.52
CA SER A 90 -4.35 -12.44 9.66
C SER A 90 -3.91 -13.35 8.52
N VAL A 91 -4.27 -14.63 8.63
CA VAL A 91 -4.05 -15.63 7.57
C VAL A 91 -4.65 -15.16 6.24
N GLN A 92 -5.82 -14.50 6.29
CA GLN A 92 -6.49 -13.99 5.10
C GLN A 92 -5.66 -12.91 4.39
N LEU A 93 -5.16 -11.91 5.13
CA LEU A 93 -4.32 -10.85 4.55
C LEU A 93 -3.03 -11.43 3.98
N ASN A 94 -2.34 -12.29 4.74
CA ASN A 94 -1.08 -12.91 4.30
C ASN A 94 -1.28 -13.74 3.01
N ARG A 95 -2.37 -14.51 2.92
CA ARG A 95 -2.71 -15.26 1.71
C ARG A 95 -3.06 -14.35 0.53
N ALA A 96 -3.69 -13.21 0.75
CA ALA A 96 -3.97 -12.29 -0.35
C ALA A 96 -2.67 -11.67 -0.89
N ILE A 97 -1.74 -11.30 -0.01
CA ILE A 97 -0.47 -10.66 -0.36
C ILE A 97 0.43 -11.62 -1.13
N LYS A 98 0.66 -12.83 -0.60
CA LYS A 98 1.49 -13.82 -1.31
C LYS A 98 0.90 -14.17 -2.69
N ALA A 99 -0.43 -14.15 -2.84
CA ALA A 99 -1.08 -14.43 -4.11
C ALA A 99 -0.80 -13.28 -5.09
N ALA A 100 -0.92 -12.05 -4.61
CA ALA A 100 -0.58 -10.87 -5.39
C ALA A 100 0.91 -10.85 -5.75
N ASP A 101 1.83 -11.26 -4.87
CA ASP A 101 3.26 -11.36 -5.21
C ASP A 101 3.50 -12.33 -6.38
N LEU A 102 2.88 -13.52 -6.36
CA LEU A 102 2.93 -14.45 -7.49
C LEU A 102 2.34 -13.82 -8.77
N LEU A 103 1.14 -13.23 -8.69
CA LEU A 103 0.45 -12.64 -9.84
C LEU A 103 1.18 -11.42 -10.42
N LEU A 104 1.92 -10.68 -9.60
CA LEU A 104 2.73 -9.53 -9.99
C LEU A 104 4.15 -9.94 -10.40
N ASN A 105 4.44 -11.23 -10.54
CA ASN A 105 5.74 -11.78 -10.91
C ASN A 105 6.87 -11.38 -9.92
N ARG A 106 6.54 -11.29 -8.63
CA ARG A 106 7.46 -11.00 -7.52
C ARG A 106 7.87 -12.27 -6.74
N ASP A 107 7.20 -13.40 -6.98
CA ASP A 107 7.51 -14.71 -6.40
C ASP A 107 7.85 -15.73 -7.52
N PRO A 108 9.14 -15.99 -7.79
CA PRO A 108 9.56 -16.92 -8.84
C PRO A 108 8.96 -18.32 -8.64
N TRP A 109 8.09 -18.71 -9.57
CA TRP A 109 7.40 -20.01 -9.59
C TRP A 109 6.54 -20.30 -8.35
N GLY A 110 6.16 -19.28 -7.57
CA GLY A 110 5.33 -19.46 -6.38
C GLY A 110 6.05 -20.14 -5.21
N ALA A 111 7.37 -20.01 -5.12
CA ALA A 111 8.15 -20.65 -4.06
C ALA A 111 7.80 -20.12 -2.65
N GLY A 112 7.32 -18.87 -2.58
CA GLY A 112 6.88 -18.22 -1.35
C GLY A 112 5.39 -18.37 -1.04
N TRP A 113 4.59 -18.96 -1.94
CA TRP A 113 3.14 -19.16 -1.80
C TRP A 113 2.78 -20.12 -0.66
#